data_AF-A0A9E5V480-F1
#
_entry.id   AF-A0A9E5V480-F1
#
_cell.length_a   1.000
_cell.length_b   1.000
_cell.length_c   1.000
_cell.angle_alpha   90.00
_cell.angle_beta   90.00
_cell.angle_gamma   90.00
#
_symmetry.space_group_name_H-M   'P 1'
#
loop_
_entity.id
_entity.type
_entity.pdbx_description
1 polymer ?
#
loop_
_entity_poly.entity_id
_entity_poly.type
_entity_poly.pdbx_seq_one_letter_code
_entity_poly.pdbx_strand_id
1 'polypeptide(L)' 'RWIPQNSVEVTDPDQARSLLKLMDALEDLDDVQSVNANFDMADELMSVSMV' A
#
# COMPACT_ATOMS: atom_id res chain seq x y z
N ARG A 1 -0.56 15.69 -9.69
CA ARG A 1 -1.31 14.79 -8.78
C ARG A 1 -2.09 13.82 -9.65
N TRP A 2 -1.80 12.53 -9.56
CA TRP A 2 -2.57 11.50 -10.23
C TRP A 2 -3.67 11.05 -9.27
N ILE A 3 -4.92 10.98 -9.73
CA ILE A 3 -6.06 10.53 -8.92
C ILE A 3 -6.59 9.27 -9.60
N PRO A 4 -6.46 8.09 -8.96
CA PRO A 4 -7.02 6.88 -9.51
C PRO A 4 -8.53 6.99 -9.63
N GLN A 5 -9.05 6.53 -10.77
CA GLN A 5 -10.50 6.52 -11.05
C GLN A 5 -11.21 5.30 -10.46
N ASN A 6 -10.47 4.25 -10.10
CA ASN A 6 -10.97 3.02 -9.52
C ASN A 6 -10.14 2.63 -8.30
N SER A 7 -10.83 2.30 -7.20
CA SER A 7 -10.22 1.67 -6.03
C SER A 7 -10.29 0.15 -6.13
N VAL A 8 -9.23 -0.54 -5.69
CA VAL A 8 -9.18 -2.00 -5.58
C VAL A 8 -9.19 -2.37 -4.11
N GLU A 9 -10.22 -3.09 -3.66
CA GLU A 9 -10.31 -3.55 -2.29
C GLU A 9 -9.38 -4.74 -2.05
N VAL A 10 -8.49 -4.63 -1.07
CA VAL A 10 -7.60 -5.71 -0.64
C VAL A 10 -8.20 -6.34 0.62
N THR A 11 -8.70 -7.57 0.47
CA THR A 11 -9.30 -8.34 1.56
C THR A 11 -8.39 -9.43 2.12
N ASP A 12 -7.29 -9.73 1.42
CA ASP A 12 -6.31 -10.75 1.79
C ASP A 12 -5.17 -10.13 2.63
N PRO A 13 -4.97 -10.59 3.89
CA PRO A 13 -3.90 -10.10 4.77
C PRO A 13 -2.48 -10.31 4.21
N ASP A 14 -2.24 -11.42 3.51
CA ASP A 14 -0.91 -11.74 2.97
C ASP A 14 -0.58 -10.84 1.76
N GLN A 15 -1.60 -10.51 0.96
CA GLN A 15 -1.48 -9.51 -0.11
C GLN A 15 -1.24 -8.12 0.46
N ALA A 16 -2.00 -7.72 1.49
CA ALA A 16 -1.82 -6.43 2.16
C ALA A 16 -0.40 -6.27 2.72
N ARG A 17 0.11 -7.30 3.41
CA ARG A 17 1.48 -7.30 3.94
C ARG A 17 2.54 -7.18 2.85
N SER A 18 2.33 -7.84 1.70
CA SER A 18 3.26 -7.77 0.56
C SER A 18 3.24 -6.38 -0.10
N LEU A 19 2.07 -5.77 -0.23
CA LEU A 19 1.90 -4.42 -0.77
C LEU A 19 2.51 -3.35 0.14
N LEU A 20 2.32 -3.46 1.45
CA LEU A 20 2.93 -2.56 2.43
C LEU A 20 4.46 -2.61 2.36
N LYS A 21 5.05 -3.81 2.35
CA LYS A 21 6.51 -3.97 2.17
C LYS A 21 7.01 -3.40 0.85
N LEU A 22 6.23 -3.53 -0.21
CA LEU A 22 6.57 -2.95 -1.51
C LEU A 22 6.52 -1.41 -1.46
N MET A 23 5.52 -0.83 -0.79
CA MET A 23 5.45 0.61 -0.58
C MET A 23 6.64 1.11 0.22
N ASP A 24 6.96 0.49 1.35
CA ASP A 24 8.12 0.84 2.18
C ASP A 24 9.42 0.80 1.36
N ALA A 25 9.63 -0.28 0.61
CA ALA A 25 10.82 -0.44 -0.23
C ALA A 25 10.89 0.60 -1.37
N LEU A 26 9.75 1.10 -1.86
CA LEU A 26 9.71 2.16 -2.85
C LEU A 26 9.95 3.54 -2.21
N GLU A 27 9.49 3.77 -0.99
CA GLU A 27 9.72 5.02 -0.25
C GLU A 27 11.17 5.14 0.24
N ASP A 28 11.84 4.02 0.51
CA ASP A 28 13.26 3.97 0.89
C ASP A 28 14.23 4.32 -0.25
N LEU A 29 13.74 4.41 -1.50
CA LEU A 29 14.56 4.80 -2.64
C LEU A 29 14.66 6.32 -2.75
N ASP A 30 15.86 6.87 -2.61
CA ASP A 30 16.15 8.31 -2.71
C ASP A 30 15.69 8.93 -4.06
N ASP A 31 15.55 8.12 -5.11
CA ASP A 31 15.11 8.54 -6.45
C ASP A 31 13.57 8.61 -6.62
N VAL A 32 12.81 8.08 -5.65
CA VAL A 32 11.34 8.02 -5.71
C VAL A 32 10.72 9.29 -5.12
N GLN A 33 10.08 10.08 -5.98
CA GLN A 33 9.48 11.36 -5.60
C GLN A 33 8.03 11.27 -5.12
N SER A 34 7.28 10.25 -5.55
CA SER A 34 5.90 10.05 -5.12
C SER A 34 5.40 8.64 -5.45
N VAL A 35 4.97 7.89 -4.43
CA VAL A 35 4.26 6.62 -4.58
C VAL A 35 2.75 6.88 -4.53
N ASN A 36 2.00 6.38 -5.50
CA ASN A 36 0.54 6.46 -5.49
C ASN A 36 -0.01 5.05 -5.68
N ALA A 37 -0.95 4.66 -4.81
CA ALA A 37 -1.65 3.41 -4.87
C ALA A 37 -3.15 3.67 -5.07
N ASN A 38 -3.81 2.74 -5.75
CA ASN A 38 -5.25 2.76 -5.96
C ASN A 38 -5.95 1.65 -5.19
N PHE A 39 -5.29 1.07 -4.18
CA PHE A 39 -5.90 0.05 -3.34
C PHE A 39 -6.49 0.68 -2.07
N ASP A 40 -7.55 0.06 -1.58
CA ASP A 40 -8.19 0.38 -0.31
C ASP A 40 -8.12 -0.88 0.57
N MET A 41 -7.78 -0.72 1.84
CA MET A 41 -7.56 -1.82 2.78
C MET A 41 -8.32 -1.50 4.07
N ALA A 42 -8.96 -2.51 4.66
CA ALA A 42 -9.54 -2.35 5.99
C ALA A 42 -8.44 -2.04 7.02
N ASP A 43 -8.73 -1.13 7.97
CA ASP A 43 -7.81 -0.72 9.05
C ASP A 43 -7.30 -1.94 9.85
N GLU A 44 -8.15 -2.96 9.98
CA GLU A 44 -7.85 -4.25 10.61
C GLU A 44 -6.65 -4.96 9.94
N LEU A 45 -6.49 -4.85 8.62
CA LEU A 45 -5.37 -5.43 7.87
C LEU A 45 -4.08 -4.59 8.00
N MET A 46 -4.20 -3.27 8.15
CA MET A 46 -3.06 -2.39 8.38
C MET A 46 -2.44 -2.62 9.76
N SER A 47 -3.27 -2.88 10.78
CA SER A 47 -2.84 -3.09 12.16
C SER A 47 -1.98 -4.36 12.33
N VAL A 48 -2.19 -5.38 11.50
CA VAL A 48 -1.40 -6.65 11.50
C VAL A 48 0.05 -6.45 11.03
N SER A 49 0.36 -5.33 10.37
CA SER A 49 1.70 -5.03 9.87
C SER A 49 2.61 -4.27 10.86
N MET A 50 2.09 -3.77 11.98
CA MET A 50 2.86 -2.99 12.98
C MET A 50 3.41 -3.82 14.15
N VAL A 51 3.65 -5.13 13.98
CA VAL A 51 4.27 -6.00 14.99
C VAL A 51 5.63 -6.50 14.53
#